data_AF-A0A7V9BXD1-F1
#
_entry.id   AF-A0A7V9BXD1-F1
#
_cell.length_a   1.000
_cell.length_b   1.000
_cell.length_c   1.000
_cell.angle_alpha   90.00
_cell.angle_beta   90.00
_cell.angle_gamma   90.00
#
_symmetry.space_group_name_H-M   'P 1'
#
loop_
_entity.id
_entity.type
_entity.pdbx_description
1 polymer ?
#
loop_
_entity_poly.entity_id
_entity_poly.type
_entity_poly.pdbx_seq_one_letter_code
_entity_poly.pdbx_strand_id
1 'polypeptide(L)' 'GTTLLVSSHVMDEASQCDKLLFMREGRIVADDTPTALRAATGTEDLEEAFLRVIRSAEPEATRHAATLPEVAR' A
#
# COMPACT_ATOMS: atom_id res chain seq x y z
N GLY A 1 -19.89 -4.34 -10.05
CA GLY A 1 -18.95 -3.24 -9.81
C GLY A 1 -17.64 -3.57 -10.48
N THR A 2 -16.86 -2.55 -10.85
CA THR A 2 -15.55 -2.72 -11.48
C THR A 2 -14.47 -2.32 -10.48
N THR A 3 -13.41 -3.10 -10.36
CA THR A 3 -12.23 -2.76 -9.54
C THR A 3 -11.03 -2.61 -10.46
N LEU A 4 -10.26 -1.55 -10.27
CA LEU A 4 -9.04 -1.27 -11.03
C LEU A 4 -7.83 -1.40 -10.11
N LEU A 5 -6.83 -2.17 -10.55
CA LEU A 5 -5.53 -2.24 -9.91
C LEU A 5 -4.51 -1.54 -10.81
N VAL A 6 -3.83 -0.53 -10.26
CA VAL A 6 -2.80 0.24 -10.95
C VAL A 6 -1.50 0.13 -10.17
N SER A 7 -0.38 -0.02 -10.88
CA SER A 7 0.96 0.08 -10.32
C SER A 7 1.63 1.32 -10.89
N SER A 8 1.98 2.26 -10.02
CA SER A 8 2.74 3.47 -10.38
C SER A 8 3.86 3.69 -9.36
N HIS A 9 4.94 4.31 -9.81
CA HIS A 9 6.00 4.83 -8.93
C HIS A 9 5.81 6.32 -8.63
N VAL A 10 4.82 6.96 -9.26
CA VAL A 10 4.49 8.37 -9.05
C VAL A 10 3.51 8.46 -7.88
N MET A 11 3.98 8.95 -6.73
CA MET A 11 3.17 9.01 -5.50
C MET A 11 1.94 9.90 -5.62
N ASP A 12 1.96 10.93 -6.46
CA ASP A 12 0.79 11.78 -6.72
C ASP A 12 -0.35 11.03 -7.40
N GLU A 13 -0.04 10.10 -8.30
CA GLU A 13 -1.05 9.23 -8.92
C GLU A 13 -1.59 8.22 -7.89
N ALA A 14 -0.69 7.65 -7.09
CA ALA A 14 -1.06 6.73 -6.02
C ALA A 14 -1.97 7.41 -4.97
N SER A 15 -1.73 8.68 -4.65
CA SER A 15 -2.50 9.45 -3.67
C SER A 15 -3.99 9.60 -4.01
N GLN A 16 -4.35 9.42 -5.29
CA GLN A 16 -5.72 9.52 -5.80
C GLN A 16 -6.48 8.19 -5.71
N CYS A 17 -5.80 7.09 -5.35
CA CYS A 17 -6.42 5.78 -5.18
C CYS A 17 -7.11 5.65 -3.81
N ASP A 18 -8.17 4.84 -3.77
CA ASP A 18 -8.91 4.57 -2.52
C ASP A 18 -8.07 3.81 -1.49
N LYS A 19 -7.22 2.90 -1.97
CA LYS A 19 -6.30 2.08 -1.16
C LYS A 19 -4.93 2.00 -1.84
N LEU A 20 -3.91 1.81 -1.01
CA LEU A 20 -2.52 1.63 -1.40
C LEU A 20 -1.97 0.32 -0.85
N LEU A 21 -1.26 -0.38 -1.73
CA LEU A 21 -0.50 -1.58 -1.41
C LEU A 21 0.97 -1.25 -1.56
N PHE A 22 1.72 -1.31 -0.46
CA PHE A 22 3.18 -1.24 -0.52
C PHE A 22 3.75 -2.65 -0.53
N MET A 23 4.66 -2.90 -1.46
CA MET A 23 5.27 -4.20 -1.67
C MET A 23 6.79 -4.10 -1.64
N ARG A 24 7.44 -5.04 -0.98
CA ARG A 24 8.89 -5.22 -0.97
C ARG A 24 9.22 -6.71 -1.02
N GLU A 25 10.17 -7.10 -1.86
CA GLU A 25 10.63 -8.49 -1.98
C GLU A 25 9.49 -9.50 -2.20
N GLY A 26 8.47 -9.10 -2.98
CA GLY A 26 7.30 -9.93 -3.28
C GLY A 26 6.29 -10.07 -2.13
N ARG A 27 6.43 -9.28 -1.05
CA ARG A 27 5.52 -9.29 0.10
C ARG A 27 4.85 -7.93 0.26
N ILE A 28 3.56 -7.96 0.60
CA ILE A 28 2.81 -6.75 0.98
C ILE A 28 3.27 -6.35 2.38
N VAL A 29 3.79 -5.14 2.50
CA VAL A 29 4.25 -4.56 3.76
C VAL A 29 3.27 -3.55 4.34
N ALA A 30 2.35 -3.02 3.51
CA ALA A 30 1.19 -2.25 3.96
C ALA A 30 0.02 -2.39 2.98
N ASP A 31 -1.20 -2.35 3.52
CA ASP A 31 -2.47 -2.33 2.80
C ASP A 31 -3.44 -1.41 3.53
N ASP A 32 -3.49 -0.14 3.14
CA ASP A 32 -4.33 0.86 3.79
C ASP A 32 -4.65 2.06 2.87
N THR A 33 -5.45 3.00 3.35
CA THR A 33 -5.75 4.26 2.65
C THR A 33 -4.55 5.23 2.72
N PRO A 34 -4.40 6.16 1.75
CA PRO A 34 -3.35 7.18 1.80
C PRO A 34 -3.36 8.00 3.11
N THR A 35 -4.55 8.33 3.62
CA THR A 35 -4.72 9.09 4.87
C THR A 35 -4.29 8.28 6.09
N ALA A 36 -4.62 6.98 6.14
CA ALA A 36 -4.18 6.12 7.24
C ALA A 36 -2.66 5.92 7.23
N LEU A 37 -2.04 5.77 6.05
CA LEU A 37 -0.58 5.67 5.93
C LEU A 37 0.14 6.93 6.43
N ARG A 38 -0.36 8.11 6.07
CA ARG A 38 0.13 9.40 6.59
C ARG A 38 0.02 9.47 8.12
N ALA A 39 -1.14 9.12 8.66
CA ALA A 39 -1.37 9.10 10.11
C ALA A 39 -0.44 8.10 10.84
N ALA A 40 -0.29 6.89 10.30
CA ALA A 40 0.54 5.83 10.89
C ALA A 40 2.04 6.19 10.88
N THR A 41 2.48 6.97 9.89
CA THR A 41 3.89 7.36 9.74
C THR A 41 4.19 8.74 10.32
N GLY A 42 3.17 9.50 10.74
CA GLY A 42 3.31 10.83 11.34
C GLY A 42 3.81 11.87 10.35
N THR A 43 3.41 11.79 9.08
CA THR A 43 3.79 12.74 8.03
C THR A 43 2.60 13.01 7.10
N GLU A 44 2.50 14.24 6.59
CA GLU A 44 1.51 14.63 5.58
C GLU A 44 1.97 14.30 4.14
N ASP A 45 3.28 14.03 3.97
CA ASP A 45 3.85 13.63 2.69
C ASP A 45 3.77 12.10 2.53
N LEU A 46 3.10 11.66 1.46
CA LEU A 46 2.90 10.25 1.14
C LEU A 46 4.19 9.56 0.68
N GLU A 47 5.10 10.28 0.02
CA GLU A 47 6.40 9.75 -0.36
C GLU A 47 7.24 9.44 0.88
N GLU A 48 7.28 10.38 1.82
CA GLU A 48 7.95 10.17 3.12
C GLU A 48 7.28 9.04 3.93
N ALA A 49 5.95 8.94 3.88
CA ALA A 49 5.21 7.83 4.50
C ALA A 49 5.65 6.47 3.90
N PHE A 50 5.71 6.37 2.58
CA PHE A 50 6.22 5.19 1.87
C PHE A 50 7.63 4.83 2.32
N LEU A 51 8.55 5.79 2.33
CA LEU A 51 9.94 5.54 2.72
C LEU A 51 10.04 5.07 4.19
N ARG A 52 9.21 5.60 5.09
CA ARG A 52 9.14 5.13 6.48
C ARG A 52 8.64 3.69 6.57
N VAL A 53 7.56 3.36 5.88
CA VAL A 53 7.01 1.99 5.87
C VAL A 53 8.04 1.01 5.35
N ILE A 54 8.65 1.28 4.19
CA ILE A 54 9.62 0.38 3.54
C ILE A 54 10.90 0.19 4.38
N ARG A 55 11.34 1.24 5.09
CA ARG A 55 12.48 1.17 6.02
C ARG A 55 12.15 0.41 7.30
N SER A 56 10.93 0.54 7.81
CA SER A 56 10.46 -0.17 9.02
C SER A 56 10.05 -1.61 8.76
N ALA A 57 9.79 -1.97 7.51
CA ALA A 57 9.46 -3.32 7.09
C ALA A 57 10.72 -4.20 7.10
N GLU A 58 11.10 -4.65 8.30
CA GLU A 58 11.76 -5.93 8.50
C GLU A 58 10.84 -7.05 7.98
N PRO A 59 11.35 -8.24 7.56
CA PRO A 59 10.58 -9.28 6.88
C PRO A 59 9.47 -9.98 7.70
N GLU A 60 8.85 -9.28 8.65
CA GLU A 60 7.69 -9.72 9.42
C GLU A 60 6.49 -8.83 9.12
N ALA A 61 5.74 -9.17 8.07
CA ALA A 61 4.46 -8.54 7.79
C ALA A 61 3.42 -9.58 7.38
N THR A 62 2.65 -10.04 8.37
CA THR A 62 1.30 -10.60 8.14
C THR A 62 0.31 -9.71 8.87
N ARG A 63 -0.70 -9.21 8.14
CA ARG A 63 -2.15 -9.43 8.37
C ARG A 63 -2.98 -8.45 7.52
N HIS A 64 -3.08 -8.78 6.24
CA HIS A 64 -4.37 -9.06 5.61
C HIS A 64 -4.09 -9.97 4.42
N ALA A 65 -4.55 -11.21 4.50
CA ALA A 65 -4.75 -12.01 3.31
C ALA A 65 -5.72 -11.20 2.44
N ALA A 66 -5.22 -10.66 1.33
CA ALA A 66 -6.07 -10.21 0.27
C ALA A 66 -6.96 -11.42 -0.07
N THR A 67 -8.20 -11.40 0.43
CA THR A 67 -9.24 -12.26 -0.11
C THR A 67 -9.59 -11.65 -1.46
N LEU A 68 -8.68 -11.79 -2.42
CA LEU A 68 -9.03 -11.72 -3.81
C LEU A 68 -9.96 -12.92 -4.01
N PRO A 69 -11.23 -12.75 -4.42
CA PRO A 69 -11.95 -13.88 -4.97
C PRO A 69 -11.05 -14.42 -6.08
N GLU A 70 -10.77 -15.73 -6.05
CA GLU A 70 -10.04 -16.41 -7.12
C GLU A 70 -10.54 -15.84 -8.45
N VAL A 71 -9.61 -15.30 -9.23
CA VAL A 71 -9.86 -14.82 -10.58
C VAL A 71 -10.42 -16.03 -11.34
N ALA A 72 -11.75 -16.13 -11.37
CA ALA A 72 -12.48 -17.16 -12.05
C ALA A 72 -12.10 -17.03 -13.53
N ARG A 73 -11.30 -18.00 -13.98
CA ARG A 73 -11.04 -18.24 -15.39
C ARG A 73 -12.33 -18.63 -16.10
#